data_AF-A0A081Q241-F1
#
_entry.id   AF-A0A081Q241-F1
#
_cell.length_a   1.000
_cell.length_b   1.000
_cell.length_c   1.000
_cell.angle_alpha   90.00
_cell.angle_beta   90.00
_cell.angle_gamma   90.00
#
_symmetry.space_group_name_H-M   'P 1'
#
loop_
_entity.id
_entity.type
_entity.pdbx_description
1 polymer ?
#
loop_
_entity_poly.entity_id
_entity_poly.type
_entity_poly.pdbx_seq_one_letter_code
_entity_poly.pdbx_strand_id
1 'polypeptide(L)'
;MKLSYEYIVQIYELRKLGQRFKQLSKRFDLDVSGLRYMMKLIDRYGIKTVKKGKNCYYYPELKKEMIDKVLLEGGKRKTEIVQGFVTEFSLDILLKIIKLARSTYYCHLKYLGQTDKNQELEAVIQAIYCEHKDKYGYRRIHLELRNRGFVMNHKKVQRMMKILGLSARIRRKRKYSSYQGEIGKKAENLI
;
A
#
# COMPACT_ATOMS: atom_id res chain seq x y z
N MET A 1 38.27 5.12 12.31
CA MET A 1 38.63 5.85 11.07
C MET A 1 37.95 5.18 9.87
N LYS A 2 37.37 5.92 8.91
CA LYS A 2 36.70 5.32 7.73
C LYS A 2 37.71 5.20 6.58
N LEU A 3 38.01 3.99 6.10
CA LEU A 3 38.89 3.79 4.94
C LEU A 3 38.23 4.26 3.64
N SER A 4 38.99 4.99 2.81
CA SER A 4 38.62 5.30 1.43
C SER A 4 38.61 4.03 0.56
N TYR A 5 37.75 3.99 -0.46
CA TYR A 5 37.69 2.87 -1.40
C TYR A 5 39.03 2.62 -2.09
N GLU A 6 39.74 3.69 -2.44
CA GLU A 6 41.05 3.60 -3.11
C GLU A 6 42.09 2.88 -2.24
N TYR A 7 42.14 3.18 -0.94
CA TYR A 7 43.03 2.50 -0.01
C TYR A 7 42.70 1.01 0.14
N ILE A 8 41.42 0.63 0.07
CA ILE A 8 40.99 -0.76 0.15
C ILE A 8 41.45 -1.55 -1.08
N VAL A 9 41.31 -0.96 -2.27
CA VAL A 9 41.77 -1.56 -3.53
C VAL A 9 43.29 -1.72 -3.51
N GLN A 10 44.04 -0.69 -3.09
CA GLN A 10 45.49 -0.76 -2.95
C GLN A 10 45.94 -1.85 -1.97
N ILE A 11 45.29 -1.99 -0.82
CA ILE A 11 45.60 -3.05 0.15
C ILE A 11 45.37 -4.44 -0.45
N TYR A 12 44.29 -4.60 -1.23
CA TYR A 12 43.96 -5.86 -1.90
C TYR A 12 45.03 -6.24 -2.94
N GLU A 13 45.43 -5.29 -3.78
CA GLU A 13 46.48 -5.47 -4.81
C GLU A 13 47.84 -5.79 -4.19
N LEU A 14 48.26 -5.02 -3.18
CA LEU A 14 49.51 -5.28 -2.45
C LEU A 14 49.53 -6.65 -1.78
N ARG A 15 48.36 -7.15 -1.36
CA ARG A 15 48.25 -8.49 -0.79
C ARG A 15 48.29 -9.58 -1.86
N LYS A 16 47.74 -9.34 -3.06
CA LYS A 16 47.93 -10.22 -4.25
C LYS A 16 49.41 -10.30 -4.65
N LEU A 17 50.16 -9.21 -4.49
CA LEU A 17 51.63 -9.17 -4.68
C LEU A 17 52.43 -9.85 -3.54
N GLY A 18 51.77 -10.46 -2.55
CA GLY A 18 52.41 -11.28 -1.53
C GLY A 18 52.82 -10.59 -0.24
N GLN A 19 52.48 -9.30 -0.03
CA GLN A 19 52.84 -8.60 1.21
C GLN A 19 52.14 -9.19 2.44
N ARG A 20 52.82 -9.19 3.60
CA ARG A 20 52.29 -9.74 4.85
C ARG A 20 51.32 -8.76 5.53
N PHE A 21 50.26 -9.28 6.16
CA PHE A 21 49.27 -8.44 6.87
C PHE A 21 49.89 -7.51 7.94
N LYS A 22 50.97 -7.93 8.60
CA LYS A 22 51.68 -7.10 9.60
C LYS A 22 52.38 -5.88 8.97
N GLN A 23 52.86 -6.02 7.73
CA GLN A 23 53.47 -4.92 6.96
C GLN A 23 52.39 -3.94 6.48
N LEU A 24 51.26 -4.45 5.99
CA LEU A 24 50.10 -3.64 5.57
C LEU A 24 49.48 -2.90 6.76
N SER A 25 49.36 -3.56 7.92
CA SER A 25 48.89 -2.96 9.17
C SER A 25 49.73 -1.77 9.60
N LYS A 26 51.07 -1.90 9.60
CA LYS A 26 51.99 -0.80 9.91
C LYS A 26 51.92 0.35 8.89
N ARG A 27 51.73 0.04 7.61
CA ARG A 27 51.75 1.03 6.52
C ARG A 27 50.48 1.86 6.44
N PHE A 28 49.32 1.25 6.69
CA PHE A 28 48.02 1.89 6.58
C PHE A 28 47.39 2.24 7.93
N ASP A 29 48.09 1.95 9.04
CA ASP A 29 47.64 2.12 10.43
C ASP A 29 46.28 1.44 10.70
N LEU A 30 46.23 0.14 10.39
CA LEU A 30 45.00 -0.66 10.51
C LEU A 30 45.21 -1.92 11.32
N ASP A 31 44.17 -2.31 12.04
CA ASP A 31 44.18 -3.57 12.77
C ASP A 31 44.24 -4.77 11.80
N VAL A 32 45.08 -5.74 12.17
CA VAL A 32 45.32 -6.96 11.39
C VAL A 32 44.03 -7.77 11.25
N SER A 33 43.17 -7.78 12.26
CA SER A 33 41.90 -8.51 12.22
C SER A 33 40.94 -7.87 11.22
N GLY A 34 40.87 -6.54 11.21
CA GLY A 34 40.10 -5.77 10.22
C GLY A 34 40.56 -6.03 8.79
N LEU A 35 41.88 -6.06 8.54
CA LEU A 35 42.46 -6.42 7.24
C LEU A 35 42.12 -7.85 6.81
N ARG A 36 42.20 -8.81 7.75
CA ARG A 36 41.89 -10.22 7.50
C ARG A 36 40.42 -10.42 7.16
N TYR A 37 39.53 -9.73 7.88
CA TYR A 37 38.10 -9.73 7.65
C TYR A 37 37.74 -9.10 6.29
N MET A 38 38.30 -7.92 5.99
CA MET A 38 38.11 -7.23 4.72
C MET A 38 38.56 -8.08 3.55
N MET A 39 39.72 -8.75 3.67
CA MET A 39 40.22 -9.62 2.61
C MET A 39 39.29 -10.81 2.35
N LYS A 40 38.81 -11.45 3.43
CA LYS A 40 37.85 -12.55 3.36
C LYS A 40 36.53 -12.15 2.70
N LEU A 41 36.09 -10.90 2.90
CA LEU A 41 34.90 -10.35 2.22
C LEU A 41 35.15 -10.14 0.72
N ILE A 42 36.30 -9.57 0.35
CA ILE A 42 36.64 -9.32 -1.05
C ILE A 42 36.83 -10.63 -1.83
N ASP A 43 37.49 -11.62 -1.24
CA ASP A 43 37.69 -12.93 -1.89
C ASP A 43 36.36 -13.65 -2.14
N ARG A 44 35.38 -13.47 -1.25
CA ARG A 44 34.08 -14.13 -1.36
C ARG A 44 33.13 -13.42 -2.33
N TYR A 45 33.04 -12.10 -2.27
CA TYR A 45 32.00 -11.35 -2.97
C TYR A 45 32.53 -10.41 -4.07
N GLY A 46 33.85 -10.28 -4.19
CA GLY A 46 34.53 -9.42 -5.16
C GLY A 46 34.71 -7.97 -4.67
N ILE A 47 35.67 -7.27 -5.30
CA ILE A 47 36.13 -5.90 -4.93
C ILE A 47 35.00 -4.86 -4.90
N LYS A 48 33.99 -5.01 -5.77
CA LYS A 48 32.86 -4.07 -5.89
C LYS A 48 32.03 -3.96 -4.61
N THR A 49 32.04 -5.00 -3.76
CA THR A 49 31.25 -5.01 -2.51
C THR A 49 31.75 -4.04 -1.45
N VAL A 50 33.04 -3.71 -1.47
CA VAL A 50 33.64 -2.81 -0.49
C VAL A 50 33.53 -1.35 -0.93
N LYS A 51 33.10 -1.10 -2.17
CA LYS A 51 32.74 0.24 -2.65
C LYS A 51 31.54 0.73 -1.85
N LYS A 52 31.78 1.64 -0.91
CA LYS A 52 30.69 2.36 -0.25
C LYS A 52 29.95 3.17 -1.32
N GLY A 53 28.71 2.77 -1.60
CA GLY A 53 27.81 3.62 -2.36
C GLY A 53 27.63 4.94 -1.62
N LYS A 54 27.68 6.07 -2.34
CA LYS A 54 27.01 7.28 -1.87
C LYS A 54 25.56 6.88 -1.58
N ASN A 55 24.96 7.44 -0.52
CA ASN A 55 23.52 7.35 -0.30
C ASN A 55 22.81 7.39 -1.65
N CYS A 56 22.09 6.31 -2.00
CA CYS A 56 21.43 6.15 -3.29
C CYS A 56 20.59 7.42 -3.55
N TYR A 57 21.14 8.33 -4.34
CA TYR A 57 20.51 9.58 -4.67
C TYR A 57 19.76 9.32 -5.96
N TYR A 58 18.45 9.39 -5.85
CA TYR A 58 17.57 9.23 -7.00
C TYR A 58 17.71 10.41 -7.92
N TYR A 59 17.52 10.18 -9.22
CA TYR A 59 17.45 11.25 -10.19
C TYR A 59 16.37 12.26 -9.72
N PRO A 60 16.68 13.56 -9.59
CA PRO A 60 15.75 14.55 -9.04
C PRO A 60 14.41 14.58 -9.78
N GLU A 61 14.43 14.33 -11.08
CA GLU A 61 13.23 14.33 -11.93
C GLU A 61 12.34 13.13 -11.62
N LEU A 62 12.90 11.93 -11.50
CA LEU A 62 12.16 10.73 -11.07
C LEU A 62 11.50 10.93 -9.70
N LYS A 63 12.22 11.57 -8.77
CA LYS A 63 11.69 11.86 -7.43
C LYS A 63 10.51 12.82 -7.50
N LYS A 64 10.58 13.87 -8.33
CA LYS A 64 9.48 14.81 -8.54
C LYS A 64 8.29 14.10 -9.19
N GLU A 65 8.53 13.34 -10.27
CA GLU A 65 7.49 12.61 -11.00
C GLU A 65 6.74 11.62 -10.08
N MET A 66 7.46 10.86 -9.25
CA MET A 66 6.82 9.96 -8.28
C MET A 66 6.05 10.70 -7.19
N ILE A 67 6.56 11.83 -6.69
CA ILE A 67 5.86 12.64 -5.70
C ILE A 67 4.56 13.19 -6.29
N ASP A 68 4.62 13.74 -7.51
CA ASP A 68 3.47 14.32 -8.20
C ASP A 68 2.40 13.25 -8.48
N LYS A 69 2.78 12.07 -8.97
CA LYS A 69 1.86 10.94 -9.15
C LYS A 69 1.21 10.47 -7.84
N VAL A 70 1.98 10.39 -6.76
CA VAL A 70 1.46 10.01 -5.43
C VAL A 70 0.50 11.07 -4.85
N LEU A 71 0.75 12.35 -5.12
CA LEU A 71 -0.13 13.45 -4.71
C LEU A 71 -1.43 13.46 -5.51
N LEU A 72 -1.39 13.14 -6.81
CA LEU A 72 -2.56 13.09 -7.69
C LEU A 72 -3.46 11.87 -7.45
N GLU A 73 -2.88 10.68 -7.24
CA GLU A 73 -3.65 9.44 -7.13
C GLU A 73 -4.05 9.07 -5.68
N GLY A 74 -3.53 9.81 -4.70
CA GLY A 74 -3.82 9.63 -3.29
C GLY A 74 -3.12 8.42 -2.66
N GLY A 75 -2.86 8.49 -1.35
CA GLY A 75 -2.01 7.53 -0.62
C GLY A 75 -2.42 6.05 -0.66
N LYS A 76 -3.62 5.72 -1.18
CA LYS A 76 -4.12 4.34 -1.33
C LYS A 76 -3.49 3.59 -2.53
N ARG A 77 -2.99 4.30 -3.54
CA ARG A 77 -2.47 3.71 -4.80
C ARG A 77 -0.95 3.65 -4.91
N LYS A 78 -0.23 3.89 -3.80
CA LYS A 78 1.25 3.88 -3.78
C LYS A 78 1.86 2.62 -4.40
N THR A 79 1.23 1.47 -4.21
CA THR A 79 1.69 0.18 -4.76
C THR A 79 1.47 0.05 -6.27
N GLU A 80 0.37 0.58 -6.80
CA GLU A 80 0.07 0.60 -8.23
C GLU A 80 1.08 1.49 -8.96
N ILE A 81 1.36 2.67 -8.40
CA ILE A 81 2.38 3.60 -8.91
C ILE A 81 3.74 2.91 -8.94
N VAL A 82 4.18 2.32 -7.82
CA VAL A 82 5.47 1.59 -7.79
C VAL A 82 5.51 0.54 -8.89
N GLN A 83 4.45 -0.25 -9.05
CA GLN A 83 4.37 -1.35 -10.01
C GLN A 83 4.53 -0.88 -11.46
N GLY A 84 3.99 0.29 -11.82
CA GLY A 84 4.19 0.89 -13.15
C GLY A 84 5.64 1.27 -13.46
N PHE A 85 6.46 1.56 -12.45
CA PHE A 85 7.87 1.95 -12.60
C PHE A 85 8.86 0.81 -12.36
N VAL A 86 8.41 -0.38 -11.95
CA VAL A 86 9.30 -1.55 -11.70
C VAL A 86 10.01 -2.01 -12.98
N THR A 87 9.42 -1.76 -14.16
CA THR A 87 10.00 -2.09 -15.47
C THR A 87 11.27 -1.30 -15.78
N GLU A 88 11.34 -0.05 -15.32
CA GLU A 88 12.42 0.90 -15.65
C GLU A 88 13.42 1.08 -14.50
N PHE A 89 12.98 0.87 -13.26
CA PHE A 89 13.78 1.17 -12.07
C PHE A 89 13.76 0.03 -11.05
N SER A 90 14.86 -0.12 -10.32
CA SER A 90 14.95 -1.14 -9.26
C SER A 90 14.00 -0.84 -8.09
N LEU A 91 13.34 -1.87 -7.57
CA LEU A 91 12.33 -1.74 -6.51
C LEU A 91 12.83 -1.03 -5.24
N ASP A 92 14.06 -1.28 -4.80
CA ASP A 92 14.63 -0.66 -3.59
C ASP A 92 14.73 0.86 -3.68
N ILE A 93 14.93 1.35 -4.91
CA ILE A 93 14.96 2.78 -5.21
C ILE A 93 13.57 3.39 -5.04
N LEU A 94 12.59 2.77 -5.67
CA LEU A 94 11.19 3.21 -5.69
C LEU A 94 10.59 3.24 -4.28
N LEU A 95 10.82 2.19 -3.49
CA LEU A 95 10.31 2.08 -2.12
C LEU A 95 10.86 3.16 -1.19
N LYS A 96 12.13 3.55 -1.37
CA LYS A 96 12.75 4.61 -0.56
C LYS A 96 12.22 6.00 -0.92
N ILE A 97 11.91 6.26 -2.20
CA ILE A 97 11.30 7.52 -2.66
C ILE A 97 9.93 7.69 -2.03
N ILE A 98 9.09 6.65 -2.12
CA ILE A 98 7.69 6.67 -1.67
C ILE A 98 7.57 6.49 -0.14
N LYS A 99 8.69 6.18 0.53
CA LYS A 99 8.75 5.82 1.96
C LYS A 99 7.78 4.68 2.30
N LEU A 100 7.79 3.64 1.46
CA LEU A 100 6.99 2.43 1.66
C LEU A 100 7.88 1.29 2.11
N ALA A 101 7.47 0.55 3.15
CA ALA A 101 8.18 -0.64 3.57
C ALA A 101 8.02 -1.76 2.53
N ARG A 102 9.10 -2.53 2.31
CA ARG A 102 9.11 -3.63 1.35
C ARG A 102 8.06 -4.70 1.65
N SER A 103 7.83 -5.02 2.92
CA SER A 103 6.77 -5.94 3.35
C SER A 103 5.38 -5.42 2.98
N THR A 104 5.10 -4.13 3.20
CA THR A 104 3.83 -3.50 2.84
C THR A 104 3.57 -3.56 1.33
N TYR A 105 4.61 -3.34 0.51
CA TYR A 105 4.51 -3.47 -0.95
C TYR A 105 4.04 -4.86 -1.37
N TYR A 106 4.73 -5.92 -0.92
CA TYR A 106 4.36 -7.29 -1.28
C TYR A 106 3.03 -7.73 -0.67
N CYS A 107 2.68 -7.25 0.53
CA CYS A 107 1.36 -7.47 1.11
C CYS A 107 0.26 -6.90 0.20
N HIS A 108 0.38 -5.64 -0.23
CA HIS A 108 -0.61 -5.01 -1.11
C HIS A 108 -0.66 -5.66 -2.50
N LEU A 109 0.49 -6.03 -3.06
CA LEU A 109 0.57 -6.73 -4.35
C LEU A 109 -0.15 -8.09 -4.30
N LYS A 110 -0.04 -8.81 -3.17
CA LYS A 110 -0.82 -10.04 -2.93
C LYS A 110 -2.33 -9.79 -2.91
N TYR A 111 -2.79 -8.67 -2.34
CA TYR A 111 -4.21 -8.31 -2.34
C TYR A 111 -4.71 -7.88 -3.72
N LEU A 112 -3.89 -7.18 -4.53
CA LEU A 112 -4.25 -6.78 -5.89
C LEU A 112 -4.46 -7.97 -6.83
N GLY A 113 -3.64 -9.03 -6.69
CA GLY A 113 -3.77 -10.25 -7.49
C GLY A 113 -4.84 -11.23 -7.01
N GLN A 114 -5.50 -10.95 -5.88
CA GLN A 114 -6.55 -11.82 -5.35
C GLN A 114 -7.87 -11.44 -6.03
N THR A 115 -8.38 -12.31 -6.92
CA THR A 115 -9.75 -12.19 -7.44
C THR A 115 -10.70 -12.03 -6.26
N ASP A 116 -11.58 -11.03 -6.32
CA ASP A 116 -12.46 -10.71 -5.21
C ASP A 116 -13.35 -11.92 -4.94
N LYS A 117 -13.03 -12.68 -3.89
CA LYS A 117 -13.87 -13.81 -3.42
C LYS A 117 -15.29 -13.35 -3.06
N ASN A 118 -15.47 -12.04 -2.96
CA ASN A 118 -16.71 -11.36 -2.67
C ASN A 118 -17.49 -10.94 -3.92
N GLN A 119 -16.90 -10.92 -5.13
CA GLN A 119 -17.57 -10.49 -6.36
C GLN A 119 -18.82 -11.32 -6.65
N GLU A 120 -18.73 -12.65 -6.55
CA GLU A 120 -19.88 -13.53 -6.75
C GLU A 120 -21.00 -13.24 -5.74
N LEU A 121 -20.65 -13.03 -4.46
CA LEU A 121 -21.60 -12.71 -3.41
C LEU A 121 -22.22 -11.32 -3.59
N GLU A 122 -21.44 -10.35 -4.05
CA GLU A 122 -21.90 -9.01 -4.37
C GLU A 122 -22.89 -9.02 -5.53
N ALA A 123 -22.61 -9.80 -6.58
CA ALA A 123 -23.53 -10.00 -7.69
C ALA A 123 -24.85 -10.64 -7.23
N VAL A 124 -24.80 -11.67 -6.37
CA VAL A 124 -26.02 -12.28 -5.80
C VAL A 124 -26.80 -11.29 -4.94
N ILE A 125 -26.12 -10.50 -4.10
CA ILE A 125 -26.77 -9.46 -3.28
C ILE A 125 -27.46 -8.41 -4.17
N GLN A 126 -26.80 -7.97 -5.25
CA GLN A 126 -27.38 -7.04 -6.21
C GLN A 126 -28.59 -7.65 -6.92
N ALA A 127 -28.50 -8.92 -7.36
CA ALA A 127 -29.61 -9.60 -8.01
C ALA A 127 -30.85 -9.66 -7.10
N ILE A 128 -30.68 -10.07 -5.83
CA ILE A 128 -31.76 -10.09 -4.82
C ILE A 128 -32.33 -8.68 -4.60
N TYR A 129 -31.46 -7.68 -4.52
CA TYR A 129 -31.88 -6.30 -4.29
C TYR A 129 -32.75 -5.77 -5.44
N CYS A 130 -32.33 -6.01 -6.69
CA CYS A 130 -33.07 -5.64 -7.90
C CYS A 130 -34.39 -6.40 -8.02
N GLU A 131 -34.39 -7.72 -7.77
CA GLU A 131 -35.59 -8.57 -7.78
C GLU A 131 -36.70 -8.01 -6.87
N HIS A 132 -36.32 -7.50 -5.70
CA HIS A 132 -37.25 -6.92 -4.75
C HIS A 132 -37.48 -5.41 -4.90
N LYS A 133 -37.07 -4.81 -6.03
CA LYS A 133 -37.27 -3.39 -6.36
C LYS A 133 -36.75 -2.44 -5.28
N ASP A 134 -35.53 -2.66 -4.80
CA ASP A 134 -34.80 -1.79 -3.86
C ASP A 134 -35.41 -1.67 -2.45
N LYS A 135 -36.46 -2.45 -2.16
CA LYS A 135 -37.17 -2.39 -0.87
C LYS A 135 -36.43 -3.13 0.24
N TYR A 136 -35.55 -4.06 -0.11
CA TYR A 136 -34.91 -4.93 0.86
C TYR A 136 -33.65 -4.28 1.44
N GLY A 137 -33.61 -4.19 2.76
CA GLY A 137 -32.39 -3.84 3.50
C GLY A 137 -31.58 -5.08 3.88
N TYR A 138 -30.40 -4.87 4.45
CA TYR A 138 -29.45 -5.96 4.76
C TYR A 138 -30.03 -7.10 5.59
N ARG A 139 -31.00 -6.82 6.49
CA ARG A 139 -31.67 -7.86 7.29
C ARG A 139 -32.51 -8.80 6.42
N ARG A 140 -33.25 -8.24 5.46
CA ARG A 140 -34.09 -9.01 4.54
C ARG A 140 -33.25 -9.76 3.51
N ILE A 141 -32.21 -9.10 2.97
CA ILE A 141 -31.26 -9.75 2.06
C ILE A 141 -30.53 -10.89 2.77
N HIS A 142 -30.12 -10.73 4.03
CA HIS A 142 -29.50 -11.81 4.78
C HIS A 142 -30.43 -13.03 4.95
N LEU A 143 -31.71 -12.79 5.23
CA LEU A 143 -32.71 -13.86 5.30
C LEU A 143 -32.88 -14.57 3.95
N GLU A 144 -32.96 -13.79 2.87
CA GLU A 144 -33.11 -14.32 1.51
C GLU A 144 -31.89 -15.12 1.05
N LEU A 145 -30.69 -14.65 1.39
CA LEU A 145 -29.45 -15.39 1.19
C LEU A 145 -29.47 -16.73 1.95
N ARG A 146 -29.98 -16.74 3.18
CA ARG A 146 -30.12 -17.97 3.97
C ARG A 146 -31.13 -18.93 3.32
N ASN A 147 -32.24 -18.41 2.79
CA ASN A 147 -33.24 -19.19 2.05
C ASN A 147 -32.64 -19.85 0.80
N ARG A 148 -31.72 -19.17 0.12
CA ARG A 148 -30.97 -19.68 -1.04
C ARG A 148 -29.79 -20.59 -0.66
N GLY A 149 -29.61 -20.92 0.62
CA GLY A 149 -28.58 -21.84 1.10
C GLY A 149 -27.24 -21.18 1.48
N PHE A 150 -27.11 -19.86 1.43
CA PHE A 150 -25.87 -19.19 1.84
C PHE A 150 -25.80 -19.02 3.36
N VAL A 151 -24.83 -19.67 3.99
CA VAL A 151 -24.54 -19.52 5.43
C VAL A 151 -23.55 -18.38 5.64
N MET A 152 -24.04 -17.17 5.90
CA MET A 152 -23.21 -15.98 6.15
C MET A 152 -23.68 -15.17 7.34
N ASN A 153 -22.78 -14.41 7.96
CA ASN A 153 -23.13 -13.48 9.02
C ASN A 153 -23.74 -12.18 8.44
N HIS A 154 -24.85 -11.69 9.03
CA HIS A 154 -25.50 -10.44 8.65
C HIS A 154 -24.55 -9.22 8.62
N LYS A 155 -23.51 -9.19 9.47
CA LYS A 155 -22.50 -8.10 9.46
C LYS A 155 -21.69 -8.06 8.16
N LYS A 156 -21.47 -9.21 7.52
CA LYS A 156 -20.78 -9.30 6.23
C LYS A 156 -21.65 -8.72 5.12
N VAL A 157 -22.92 -9.13 5.07
CA VAL A 157 -23.94 -8.59 4.14
C VAL A 157 -24.08 -7.08 4.29
N GLN A 158 -24.16 -6.57 5.53
CA GLN A 158 -24.26 -5.14 5.78
C GLN A 158 -23.04 -4.35 5.27
N ARG A 159 -21.82 -4.86 5.47
CA ARG A 159 -20.60 -4.23 4.95
C ARG A 159 -20.59 -4.20 3.42
N MET A 160 -20.91 -5.32 2.78
CA MET A 160 -20.98 -5.43 1.31
C MET A 160 -21.99 -4.44 0.74
N MET A 161 -23.22 -4.40 1.28
CA MET A 161 -24.21 -3.41 0.85
C MET A 161 -23.72 -1.96 1.02
N LYS A 162 -22.99 -1.66 2.10
CA LYS A 162 -22.43 -0.32 2.33
C LYS A 162 -21.35 0.03 1.29
N ILE A 163 -20.48 -0.92 0.94
CA ILE A 163 -19.45 -0.75 -0.09
C ILE A 163 -20.11 -0.49 -1.46
N LEU A 164 -21.18 -1.24 -1.76
CA LEU A 164 -21.96 -1.11 -3.00
C LEU A 164 -22.92 0.10 -3.00
N GLY A 165 -23.05 0.83 -1.89
CA GLY A 165 -23.99 1.95 -1.78
C GLY A 165 -25.48 1.54 -1.74
N LEU A 166 -25.79 0.26 -1.56
CA LEU A 166 -27.16 -0.25 -1.53
C LEU A 166 -27.82 0.07 -0.19
N SER A 167 -28.99 0.70 -0.24
CA SER A 167 -29.78 0.99 0.95
C SER A 167 -31.26 0.71 0.69
N ALA A 168 -32.00 0.28 1.72
CA ALA A 168 -33.42 0.05 1.55
C ALA A 168 -34.14 1.36 1.24
N ARG A 169 -34.95 1.38 0.19
CA ARG A 169 -35.81 2.53 -0.11
C ARG A 169 -36.98 2.57 0.85
N ILE A 170 -36.81 3.27 1.97
CA ILE A 170 -37.84 3.44 2.99
C ILE A 170 -38.76 4.61 2.61
N ARG A 171 -40.07 4.39 2.63
CA ARG A 171 -41.06 5.47 2.47
C ARG A 171 -40.91 6.46 3.63
N ARG A 172 -40.72 7.74 3.32
CA ARG A 172 -40.72 8.80 4.36
C ARG A 172 -42.04 8.73 5.13
N LYS A 173 -41.98 8.52 6.44
CA LYS A 173 -43.15 8.64 7.31
C LYS A 173 -43.58 10.10 7.32
N ARG A 174 -44.80 10.40 6.86
CA ARG A 174 -45.40 11.71 7.06
C ARG A 174 -45.90 11.78 8.50
N LYS A 175 -45.68 12.90 9.18
CA LYS A 175 -46.38 13.18 10.43
C LYS A 175 -47.86 13.35 10.10
N TYR A 176 -48.72 12.75 10.91
CA TYR A 176 -50.16 12.96 10.80
C TYR A 176 -50.46 14.44 11.04
N SER A 177 -51.25 15.03 10.16
CA SER A 177 -51.77 16.40 10.31
C SER A 177 -53.28 16.30 10.30
N SER A 178 -53.91 16.54 11.45
CA SER A 178 -55.37 16.66 11.58
C SER A 178 -55.89 18.01 11.06
N TYR A 179 -54.99 18.99 10.91
CA TYR A 179 -55.33 20.31 10.41
C TYR A 179 -55.73 20.22 8.93
N GLN A 180 -56.99 20.50 8.64
CA GLN A 180 -57.57 20.46 7.29
C GLN A 180 -57.47 21.81 6.55
N GLY A 181 -56.71 22.77 7.10
CA GLY A 181 -56.67 24.16 6.64
C GLY A 181 -57.46 25.09 7.56
N GLU A 182 -57.49 26.39 7.24
CA GLU A 182 -58.39 27.34 7.91
C GLU A 182 -59.80 27.10 7.38
N ILE A 183 -60.66 26.47 8.18
CA ILE A 183 -62.07 26.28 7.87
C ILE A 183 -62.84 27.44 8.52
N GLY A 184 -63.51 28.26 7.70
CA GLY A 184 -64.32 29.41 8.15
C GLY A 184 -63.62 30.77 8.02
N LYS A 185 -64.35 31.84 8.32
CA LYS A 185 -63.81 33.22 8.34
C LYS A 185 -63.17 33.49 9.71
N LYS A 186 -61.88 33.80 9.70
CA LYS A 186 -61.10 34.16 10.89
C LYS A 186 -60.96 35.68 10.93
N ALA A 187 -61.13 36.30 12.10
CA ALA A 187 -60.89 37.73 12.27
C ALA A 187 -59.39 38.04 12.12
N GLU A 188 -59.08 39.22 11.59
CA GLU A 188 -57.70 39.69 11.41
C GLU A 188 -57.04 39.94 12.77
N ASN A 189 -55.77 39.53 12.89
CA ASN A 189 -54.98 39.81 14.08
C ASN A 189 -54.61 41.30 14.09
N LEU A 190 -55.25 42.06 14.97
CA LEU A 190 -54.89 43.44 15.25
C LEU A 190 -53.76 43.43 16.30
N ILE A 191 -52.53 43.70 15.85
CA ILE A 191 -51.37 44.01 16.70
C ILE A 191 -51.11 45.50 16.60
#